data_AF-A0A8T6UWS0-F1
#
_entry.id   AF-A0A8T6UWS0-F1
#
_cell.length_a   1.000
_cell.length_b   1.000
_cell.length_c   1.000
_cell.angle_alpha   90.00
_cell.angle_beta   90.00
_cell.angle_gamma   90.00
#
_symmetry.space_group_name_H-M   'P 1'
#
loop_
_entity.id
_entity.type
_entity.pdbx_description
1 polymer ?
#
loop_
_entity_poly.entity_id
_entity_poly.type
_entity_poly.pdbx_seq_one_letter_code
_entity_poly.pdbx_strand_id
1 'polypeptide(L)'
;MFEAKIVFSIRGPDDSIADMAIMYDEFIRIRGGQILGMVLNFVEMQQVERVKGVISPAIERQGLEVIGIVPDQRELTLPTVHDVALELDAEILSGEDRLDTLVDDFLVGAMTPESALSWLRRSMGRALITGGDRTDLILVALETRPSAIILTGNIYPSVRVLNVAEDKGIPILLVSDDTYSTLSKLEFLEGRIIAS
;
A
#
# COMPACT_ATOMS: atom_id res chain seq x y z
N MET A 1 -4.93 -37.79 -17.05
CA MET A 1 -4.33 -37.02 -15.93
C MET A 1 -3.46 -35.98 -16.59
N PHE A 2 -3.73 -34.69 -16.41
CA PHE A 2 -2.98 -33.64 -17.12
C PHE A 2 -1.51 -33.69 -16.68
N GLU A 3 -0.57 -33.82 -17.63
CA GLU A 3 0.88 -33.65 -17.42
C GLU A 3 1.23 -32.16 -17.20
N ALA A 4 0.50 -31.51 -16.30
CA ALA A 4 0.69 -30.09 -16.02
C ALA A 4 2.01 -29.92 -15.25
N LYS A 5 2.93 -29.18 -15.87
CA LYS A 5 4.14 -28.71 -15.24
C LYS A 5 3.81 -27.45 -14.44
N ILE A 6 4.19 -27.44 -13.16
CA ILE A 6 3.81 -26.42 -12.20
C ILE A 6 5.01 -25.53 -11.90
N VAL A 7 4.80 -24.23 -12.04
CA VAL A 7 5.62 -23.19 -11.40
C VAL A 7 4.72 -22.53 -10.38
N PHE A 8 5.19 -22.36 -9.15
CA PHE A 8 4.42 -21.68 -8.12
C PHE A 8 5.18 -20.48 -7.57
N SER A 9 4.42 -19.49 -7.10
CA SER A 9 4.94 -18.24 -6.57
C SER A 9 4.67 -18.17 -5.07
N ILE A 10 5.65 -17.74 -4.28
CA ILE A 10 5.48 -17.41 -2.86
C ILE A 10 5.84 -15.94 -2.66
N ARG A 11 5.00 -15.19 -1.94
CA ARG A 11 5.29 -13.80 -1.52
C ARG A 11 6.36 -13.81 -0.42
N GLY A 12 7.39 -12.96 -0.52
CA GLY A 12 8.50 -12.93 0.45
C GLY A 12 8.84 -11.58 1.07
N PRO A 13 9.70 -11.53 2.11
CA PRO A 13 10.27 -12.65 2.84
C PRO A 13 10.05 -12.53 4.36
N ASP A 14 9.25 -13.40 4.92
CA ASP A 14 9.48 -13.81 6.30
C ASP A 14 10.50 -14.96 6.33
N ASP A 15 11.08 -15.22 7.50
CA ASP A 15 12.05 -16.32 7.66
C ASP A 15 11.42 -17.72 7.47
N SER A 16 10.09 -17.81 7.31
CA SER A 16 9.35 -19.06 7.09
C SER A 16 9.21 -19.43 5.61
N ILE A 17 9.68 -18.59 4.69
CA ILE A 17 9.50 -18.81 3.25
C ILE A 17 10.09 -20.13 2.77
N ALA A 18 11.20 -20.58 3.36
CA ALA A 18 11.81 -21.86 3.04
C ALA A 18 10.93 -23.03 3.49
N ASP A 19 10.34 -22.96 4.69
CA ASP A 19 9.44 -23.99 5.20
C ASP A 19 8.16 -24.08 4.36
N MET A 20 7.60 -22.94 3.98
CA MET A 20 6.43 -22.86 3.10
C MET A 20 6.73 -23.40 1.69
N ALA A 21 7.92 -23.09 1.15
CA ALA A 21 8.39 -23.62 -0.13
C ALA A 21 8.42 -25.15 -0.13
N ILE A 22 9.00 -25.73 0.91
CA ILE A 22 9.14 -27.18 1.09
C ILE A 22 7.76 -27.82 1.26
N MET A 23 6.89 -27.24 2.09
CA MET A 23 5.54 -27.75 2.32
C MET A 23 4.71 -27.80 1.02
N TYR A 24 4.78 -26.76 0.20
CA TYR A 24 4.09 -26.75 -1.10
C TYR A 24 4.69 -27.72 -2.09
N ASP A 25 6.02 -27.84 -2.15
CA ASP A 25 6.69 -28.83 -3.00
C ASP A 25 6.22 -30.25 -2.65
N GLU A 26 6.23 -30.60 -1.37
CA GLU A 26 5.79 -31.92 -0.89
C GLU A 26 4.32 -32.18 -1.20
N PHE A 27 3.43 -31.22 -0.91
CA PHE A 27 2.00 -31.35 -1.18
C PHE A 27 1.69 -31.61 -2.66
N ILE A 28 2.33 -30.85 -3.56
CA ILE A 28 2.13 -30.98 -5.00
C ILE A 28 2.66 -32.34 -5.48
N ARG A 29 3.83 -32.78 -5.01
CA ARG A 29 4.40 -34.08 -5.37
C ARG A 29 3.53 -35.25 -4.89
N ILE A 30 2.99 -35.20 -3.67
CA ILE A 30 2.07 -36.22 -3.14
C ILE A 30 0.82 -36.34 -4.02
N ARG A 31 0.37 -35.24 -4.63
CA ARG A 31 -0.76 -35.22 -5.57
C ARG A 31 -0.39 -35.66 -7.00
N GLY A 32 0.87 -36.05 -7.24
CA GLY A 32 1.37 -36.47 -8.55
C GLY A 32 1.71 -35.32 -9.49
N GLY A 33 1.85 -34.09 -8.98
CA GLY A 33 2.24 -32.93 -9.77
C GLY A 33 3.74 -32.91 -10.08
N GLN A 34 4.10 -32.35 -11.23
CA GLN A 34 5.49 -32.10 -11.62
C GLN A 34 5.83 -30.63 -11.42
N ILE A 35 6.79 -30.33 -10.55
CA ILE A 35 7.25 -28.96 -10.30
C ILE A 35 8.47 -28.66 -11.16
N LEU A 36 8.46 -27.51 -11.83
CA LEU A 36 9.60 -26.97 -12.57
C LEU A 36 10.45 -26.00 -11.76
N GLY A 37 9.88 -25.40 -10.72
CA GLY A 37 10.58 -24.47 -9.85
C GLY A 37 9.62 -23.48 -9.22
N MET A 38 10.19 -22.50 -8.52
CA MET A 38 9.44 -21.46 -7.83
C MET A 38 9.94 -20.05 -8.11
N VAL A 39 9.02 -19.10 -7.99
CA VAL A 39 9.30 -17.66 -7.99
C VAL A 39 9.10 -17.11 -6.58
N LEU A 40 10.10 -16.39 -6.07
CA LEU A 40 9.96 -15.60 -4.85
C LEU A 40 9.52 -14.20 -5.26
N ASN A 41 8.28 -13.85 -4.95
CA ASN A 41 7.63 -12.64 -5.42
C ASN A 41 7.51 -11.58 -4.31
N PHE A 42 7.40 -10.31 -4.67
CA PHE A 42 7.33 -9.16 -3.75
C PHE A 42 8.45 -9.11 -2.70
N VAL A 43 9.68 -9.48 -3.07
CA VAL A 43 10.79 -9.42 -2.14
C VAL A 43 11.22 -7.98 -1.93
N GLU A 44 11.21 -7.45 -0.70
CA GLU A 44 11.67 -6.09 -0.45
C GLU A 44 13.05 -5.84 -1.06
N MET A 45 13.23 -4.70 -1.75
CA MET A 45 14.47 -4.38 -2.46
C MET A 45 15.73 -4.53 -1.59
N GLN A 46 15.63 -4.23 -0.29
CA GLN A 46 16.73 -4.34 0.67
C GLN A 46 17.09 -5.81 1.01
N GLN A 47 16.15 -6.73 0.81
CA GLN A 47 16.29 -8.15 1.13
C GLN A 47 16.65 -9.00 -0.08
N VAL A 48 16.54 -8.49 -1.32
CA VAL A 48 16.84 -9.23 -2.55
C VAL A 48 18.19 -9.95 -2.49
N GLU A 49 19.26 -9.28 -2.06
CA GLU A 49 20.59 -9.88 -1.99
C GLU A 49 20.68 -10.97 -0.91
N ARG A 50 20.01 -10.79 0.23
CA ARG A 50 19.88 -11.82 1.28
C ARG A 50 19.12 -13.03 0.77
N VAL A 51 17.99 -12.81 0.08
CA VAL A 51 17.18 -13.88 -0.49
C VAL A 51 18.03 -14.69 -1.48
N LYS A 52 18.69 -14.00 -2.42
CA LYS A 52 19.55 -14.62 -3.42
C LYS A 52 20.75 -15.37 -2.81
N GLY A 53 21.39 -14.81 -1.79
CA GLY A 53 22.62 -15.36 -1.21
C GLY A 53 22.42 -16.42 -0.13
N VAL A 54 21.27 -16.43 0.56
CA VAL A 54 21.05 -17.29 1.73
C VAL A 54 19.81 -18.17 1.57
N ILE A 55 18.68 -17.57 1.18
CA ILE A 55 17.39 -18.27 1.15
C ILE A 55 17.30 -19.18 -0.08
N SER A 56 17.59 -18.66 -1.29
CA SER A 56 17.53 -19.46 -2.52
C SER A 56 18.44 -20.70 -2.45
N PRO A 57 19.71 -20.60 -2.00
CA PRO A 57 20.56 -21.79 -1.83
C PRO A 57 20.08 -22.76 -0.74
N ALA A 58 19.33 -22.29 0.27
CA ALA A 58 18.75 -23.19 1.27
C ALA A 58 17.58 -24.01 0.69
N ILE A 59 16.74 -23.38 -0.13
CA ILE A 59 15.63 -24.02 -0.83
C ILE A 59 16.14 -25.00 -1.90
N GLU A 60 17.13 -24.58 -2.69
CA GLU A 60 17.72 -25.40 -3.76
C GLU A 60 18.39 -26.67 -3.22
N ARG A 61 18.97 -26.62 -2.02
CA ARG A 61 19.52 -27.81 -1.33
C ARG A 61 18.45 -28.86 -1.00
N GLN A 62 17.17 -28.49 -0.96
CA GLN A 62 16.04 -29.41 -0.78
C GLN A 62 15.49 -29.94 -2.10
N GLY A 63 16.10 -29.60 -3.24
CA GLY A 63 15.70 -30.09 -4.57
C GLY A 63 14.62 -29.27 -5.27
N LEU A 64 14.34 -28.06 -4.77
CA LEU A 64 13.41 -27.11 -5.39
C LEU A 64 14.18 -25.94 -6.03
N GLU A 65 14.08 -25.79 -7.34
CA GLU A 65 14.76 -24.73 -8.08
C GLU A 65 14.08 -23.36 -7.87
N VAL A 66 14.87 -22.34 -7.52
CA VAL A 66 14.39 -20.95 -7.49
C VAL A 66 14.69 -20.30 -8.84
N ILE A 67 13.67 -20.27 -9.71
CA ILE A 67 13.83 -19.79 -11.09
C ILE A 67 13.80 -18.26 -11.20
N GLY A 68 13.38 -17.56 -10.15
CA GLY A 68 13.34 -16.10 -10.16
C GLY A 68 13.05 -15.47 -8.80
N ILE A 69 13.52 -14.24 -8.64
CA ILE A 69 13.21 -13.35 -7.53
C ILE A 69 12.64 -12.07 -8.15
N VAL A 70 11.40 -11.74 -7.78
CA VAL A 70 10.72 -10.52 -8.22
C VAL A 70 10.73 -9.55 -7.03
N PRO A 71 11.44 -8.42 -7.13
CA PRO A 71 11.45 -7.44 -6.07
C PRO A 71 10.09 -6.76 -5.93
N ASP A 72 9.75 -6.38 -4.70
CA ASP A 72 8.61 -5.50 -4.43
C ASP A 72 8.95 -4.09 -4.93
N GLN A 73 8.21 -3.64 -5.95
CA GLN A 73 8.25 -2.28 -6.44
C GLN A 73 6.99 -1.59 -5.93
N ARG A 74 7.04 -1.08 -4.69
CA ARG A 74 5.89 -0.47 -4.03
C ARG A 74 5.24 0.62 -4.88
N GLU A 75 6.02 1.40 -5.63
CA GLU A 75 5.46 2.45 -6.49
C GLU A 75 4.50 1.92 -7.57
N LEU A 76 4.62 0.64 -7.96
CA LEU A 76 3.72 -0.01 -8.92
C LEU A 76 2.43 -0.56 -8.30
N THR A 77 2.35 -0.59 -6.96
CA THR A 77 1.21 -1.10 -6.19
C THR A 77 0.56 -0.04 -5.31
N LEU A 78 1.02 1.22 -5.34
CA LEU A 78 0.39 2.31 -4.60
C LEU A 78 -0.91 2.77 -5.28
N PRO A 79 -2.01 2.94 -4.54
CA PRO A 79 -3.21 3.57 -5.07
C PRO A 79 -2.98 5.06 -5.35
N THR A 80 -3.71 5.57 -6.33
CA THR A 80 -3.83 7.01 -6.57
C THR A 80 -4.85 7.63 -5.62
N VAL A 81 -4.84 8.95 -5.46
CA VAL A 81 -5.92 9.67 -4.76
C VAL A 81 -7.27 9.42 -5.45
N HIS A 82 -7.30 9.24 -6.77
CA HIS A 82 -8.50 8.82 -7.50
C HIS A 82 -9.01 7.45 -7.02
N ASP A 83 -8.14 6.45 -6.87
CA ASP A 83 -8.52 5.13 -6.38
C ASP A 83 -9.08 5.21 -4.95
N VAL A 84 -8.47 6.03 -4.10
CA VAL A 84 -8.95 6.30 -2.74
C VAL A 84 -10.33 6.96 -2.75
N ALA A 85 -10.55 7.97 -3.59
CA ALA A 85 -11.84 8.65 -3.70
C ALA A 85 -12.93 7.68 -4.17
N LEU A 86 -12.61 6.81 -5.14
CA LEU A 86 -13.55 5.81 -5.65
C LEU A 86 -13.91 4.75 -4.60
N GLU A 87 -12.92 4.21 -3.88
CA GLU A 87 -13.14 3.19 -2.84
C GLU A 87 -14.00 3.73 -1.68
N LEU A 88 -13.86 5.01 -1.37
CA LEU A 88 -14.57 5.66 -0.26
C LEU A 88 -15.88 6.33 -0.66
N ASP A 89 -16.23 6.36 -1.94
CA ASP A 89 -17.35 7.18 -2.48
C ASP A 89 -17.23 8.65 -2.02
N ALA A 90 -16.01 9.19 -2.12
CA ALA A 90 -15.66 10.48 -1.54
C ALA A 90 -16.11 11.66 -2.42
N GLU A 91 -16.60 12.72 -1.79
CA GLU A 91 -16.75 14.03 -2.42
C GLU A 91 -15.38 14.74 -2.48
N ILE A 92 -14.98 15.22 -3.66
CA ILE A 92 -13.73 15.96 -3.83
C ILE A 92 -14.03 17.44 -3.58
N LEU A 93 -13.40 18.02 -2.55
CA LEU A 93 -13.59 19.42 -2.17
C LEU A 93 -12.52 20.38 -2.72
N SER A 94 -11.39 19.85 -3.18
CA SER A 94 -10.20 20.61 -3.64
C SER A 94 -9.26 19.68 -4.41
N GLY A 95 -8.46 20.24 -5.33
CA GLY A 95 -7.36 19.52 -5.99
C GLY A 95 -7.77 18.44 -7.00
N GLU A 96 -8.84 18.67 -7.77
CA GLU A 96 -9.33 17.77 -8.82
C GLU A 96 -8.27 17.45 -9.90
N ASP A 97 -7.32 18.36 -10.13
CA ASP A 97 -6.22 18.21 -11.08
C ASP A 97 -5.05 17.36 -10.55
N ARG A 98 -5.15 16.86 -9.32
CA ARG A 98 -4.06 16.16 -8.60
C ARG A 98 -4.46 14.76 -8.14
N LEU A 99 -5.55 14.21 -8.68
CA LEU A 99 -6.06 12.89 -8.28
C LEU A 99 -5.13 11.72 -8.69
N ASP A 100 -4.24 11.93 -9.66
CA ASP A 100 -3.22 10.93 -10.06
C ASP A 100 -2.04 10.81 -9.05
N THR A 101 -2.07 11.58 -7.96
CA THR A 101 -1.03 11.51 -6.92
C THR A 101 -1.05 10.16 -6.22
N LEU A 102 0.10 9.52 -6.04
CA LEU A 102 0.22 8.24 -5.32
C LEU A 102 0.08 8.42 -3.81
N VAL A 103 -0.58 7.47 -3.16
CA VAL A 103 -0.75 7.38 -1.71
C VAL A 103 0.00 6.15 -1.20
N ASP A 104 1.09 6.39 -0.45
CA ASP A 104 1.96 5.36 0.10
C ASP A 104 1.42 4.75 1.39
N ASP A 105 0.84 5.60 2.25
CA ASP A 105 0.40 5.20 3.59
C ASP A 105 -0.61 6.21 4.16
N PHE A 106 -1.38 5.80 5.16
CA PHE A 106 -2.44 6.59 5.77
C PHE A 106 -2.11 6.92 7.23
N LEU A 107 -2.17 8.20 7.57
CA LEU A 107 -1.98 8.68 8.94
C LEU A 107 -3.30 9.10 9.56
N VAL A 108 -3.62 8.56 10.73
CA VAL A 108 -4.83 8.96 11.48
C VAL A 108 -4.52 10.14 12.40
N GLY A 109 -5.21 11.26 12.16
CA GLY A 109 -5.12 12.52 12.89
C GLY A 109 -5.86 12.53 14.24
N ALA A 110 -5.87 11.42 14.98
CA ALA A 110 -6.44 11.34 16.34
C ALA A 110 -5.52 11.94 17.43
N MET A 111 -4.31 12.35 17.04
CA MET A 111 -3.27 12.90 17.92
C MET A 111 -3.17 14.43 17.84
N THR A 112 -2.19 15.01 18.55
CA THR A 112 -1.89 16.45 18.49
C THR A 112 -1.29 16.85 17.13
N PRO A 113 -1.42 18.12 16.70
CA PRO A 113 -0.81 18.62 15.46
C PRO A 113 0.70 18.38 15.36
N GLU A 114 1.44 18.56 16.45
CA GLU A 114 2.89 18.37 16.48
C GLU A 114 3.27 16.90 16.26
N SER A 115 2.49 15.99 16.82
CA SER A 115 2.69 14.56 16.65
C SER A 115 2.41 14.15 15.20
N ALA A 116 1.31 14.64 14.62
CA ALA A 116 0.96 14.37 13.24
C ALA A 116 2.04 14.89 12.26
N LEU A 117 2.57 16.10 12.49
CA LEU A 117 3.69 16.65 11.71
C LEU A 117 4.92 15.75 11.73
N SER A 118 5.28 15.25 12.91
CA SER A 118 6.43 14.36 13.05
C SER A 118 6.28 13.13 12.16
N TRP A 119 5.08 12.54 12.10
CA TRP A 119 4.78 11.39 11.24
C TRP A 119 4.74 11.72 9.75
N LEU A 120 4.10 12.84 9.38
CA LEU A 120 4.03 13.28 7.98
C LEU A 120 5.40 13.66 7.42
N ARG A 121 6.33 14.16 8.24
CA ARG A 121 7.70 14.48 7.80
C ARG A 121 8.61 13.27 7.64
N ARG A 122 8.24 12.13 8.22
CA ARG A 122 9.08 10.90 8.20
C ARG A 122 8.97 10.11 6.90
N SER A 123 7.87 10.27 6.15
CA SER A 123 7.70 9.67 4.83
C SER A 123 6.94 10.62 3.94
N MET A 124 7.38 10.73 2.68
CA MET A 124 6.62 11.41 1.64
C MET A 124 5.46 10.51 1.20
N GLY A 125 4.44 11.08 0.54
CA GLY A 125 3.38 10.28 -0.07
C GLY A 125 2.25 9.84 0.87
N ARG A 126 2.22 10.32 2.12
CA ARG A 126 1.16 9.96 3.08
C ARG A 126 -0.11 10.78 2.89
N ALA A 127 -1.27 10.15 3.05
CA ALA A 127 -2.54 10.83 3.22
C ALA A 127 -2.89 10.99 4.72
N LEU A 128 -3.53 12.10 5.08
CA LEU A 128 -4.02 12.34 6.46
C LEU A 128 -5.52 12.03 6.53
N ILE A 129 -5.95 11.24 7.50
CA ILE A 129 -7.36 10.97 7.82
C ILE A 129 -7.71 11.67 9.13
N THR A 130 -8.69 12.57 9.12
CA THR A 130 -9.13 13.29 10.34
C THR A 130 -10.56 13.83 10.21
N GLY A 131 -11.11 14.43 11.27
CA GLY A 131 -12.37 15.17 11.18
C GLY A 131 -12.16 16.57 10.61
N GLY A 132 -13.09 17.08 9.80
CA GLY A 132 -12.98 18.43 9.20
C GLY A 132 -13.00 19.58 10.21
N ASP A 133 -13.47 19.33 11.43
CA ASP A 133 -13.43 20.28 12.54
C ASP A 133 -12.02 20.52 13.10
N ARG A 134 -11.05 19.64 12.77
CA ARG A 134 -9.64 19.73 13.21
C ARG A 134 -8.83 20.74 12.40
N THR A 135 -9.32 21.97 12.30
CA THR A 135 -8.76 23.04 11.44
C THR A 135 -7.26 23.26 11.65
N ASP A 136 -6.77 23.39 12.88
CA ASP A 136 -5.35 23.65 13.13
C ASP A 136 -4.46 22.49 12.68
N LEU A 137 -4.89 21.25 12.92
CA LEU A 137 -4.19 20.05 12.46
C LEU A 137 -4.13 20.03 10.93
N ILE A 138 -5.25 20.30 10.26
CA ILE A 138 -5.35 20.28 8.80
C ILE A 138 -4.44 21.35 8.18
N LEU A 139 -4.52 22.60 8.67
CA LEU A 139 -3.68 23.70 8.18
C LEU A 139 -2.19 23.39 8.34
N VAL A 140 -1.82 22.82 9.47
CA VAL A 140 -0.44 22.42 9.76
C VAL A 140 0.01 21.26 8.87
N ALA A 141 -0.87 20.27 8.63
CA ALA A 141 -0.59 19.16 7.73
C ALA A 141 -0.42 19.60 6.27
N LEU A 142 -1.19 20.58 5.80
CA LEU A 142 -1.03 21.15 4.46
C LEU A 142 0.39 21.69 4.21
N GLU A 143 1.11 22.12 5.24
CA GLU A 143 2.51 22.55 5.12
C GLU A 143 3.48 21.40 4.82
N THR A 144 3.14 20.15 5.16
CA THR A 144 3.96 18.98 4.84
C THR A 144 3.65 18.38 3.47
N ARG A 145 2.67 18.95 2.74
CA ARG A 145 2.24 18.50 1.41
C ARG A 145 1.91 16.99 1.36
N PRO A 146 0.95 16.51 2.18
CA PRO A 146 0.46 15.14 2.08
C PRO A 146 -0.11 14.87 0.69
N SER A 147 -0.22 13.59 0.31
CA SER A 147 -0.83 13.19 -0.96
C SER A 147 -2.30 13.58 -1.03
N ALA A 148 -3.02 13.50 0.09
CA ALA A 148 -4.39 13.96 0.24
C ALA A 148 -4.73 14.19 1.72
N ILE A 149 -5.83 14.90 1.96
CA ILE A 149 -6.49 14.96 3.27
C ILE A 149 -7.90 14.37 3.13
N ILE A 150 -8.21 13.39 3.97
CA ILE A 150 -9.48 12.67 4.00
C ILE A 150 -10.22 13.08 5.26
N LEU A 151 -11.40 13.68 5.07
CA LEU A 151 -12.24 14.24 6.12
C LEU A 151 -13.43 13.31 6.39
N THR A 152 -13.48 12.76 7.60
CA THR A 152 -14.45 11.73 7.97
C THR A 152 -15.72 12.30 8.59
N GLY A 153 -16.81 11.53 8.53
CA GLY A 153 -18.07 11.82 9.21
C GLY A 153 -18.89 12.96 8.59
N ASN A 154 -18.69 13.28 7.31
CA ASN A 154 -19.32 14.41 6.63
C ASN A 154 -19.09 15.77 7.32
N ILE A 155 -17.97 15.91 8.02
CA ILE A 155 -17.60 17.17 8.67
C ILE A 155 -16.82 18.01 7.66
N TYR A 156 -17.47 19.02 7.09
CA TYR A 156 -16.81 19.96 6.18
C TYR A 156 -15.78 20.82 6.92
N PRO A 157 -14.63 21.11 6.29
CA PRO A 157 -13.63 22.00 6.87
C PRO A 157 -14.03 23.46 6.69
N SER A 158 -13.31 24.36 7.35
CA SER A 158 -13.50 25.80 7.13
C SER A 158 -13.08 26.22 5.71
N VAL A 159 -13.69 27.30 5.18
CA VAL A 159 -13.30 27.89 3.88
C VAL A 159 -11.81 28.22 3.82
N ARG A 160 -11.21 28.61 4.95
CA ARG A 160 -9.77 28.87 5.04
C ARG A 160 -8.94 27.63 4.69
N VAL A 161 -9.35 26.45 5.16
CA VAL A 161 -8.66 25.19 4.85
C VAL A 161 -8.75 24.90 3.36
N LEU A 162 -9.95 25.04 2.77
CA LEU A 162 -10.15 24.80 1.33
C LEU A 162 -9.27 25.72 0.49
N ASN A 163 -9.25 27.02 0.77
CA ASN A 163 -8.40 27.97 0.04
C ASN A 163 -6.91 27.62 0.13
N VAL A 164 -6.42 27.25 1.31
CA VAL A 164 -5.00 26.88 1.49
C VAL A 164 -4.66 25.56 0.79
N ALA A 165 -5.59 24.61 0.75
CA ALA A 165 -5.40 23.35 0.04
C ALA A 165 -5.37 23.55 -1.47
N GLU A 166 -6.27 24.37 -1.99
CA GLU A 166 -6.35 24.74 -3.40
C GLU A 166 -5.06 25.47 -3.83
N ASP A 167 -4.63 26.48 -3.07
CA ASP A 167 -3.37 27.21 -3.32
C ASP A 167 -2.13 26.29 -3.36
N LYS A 168 -2.17 25.18 -2.60
CA LYS A 168 -1.07 24.22 -2.55
C LYS A 168 -1.23 23.06 -3.54
N GLY A 169 -2.39 22.92 -4.20
CA GLY A 169 -2.74 21.80 -5.05
C GLY A 169 -2.75 20.47 -4.28
N ILE A 170 -3.36 20.46 -3.09
CA ILE A 170 -3.48 19.26 -2.25
C ILE A 170 -4.95 18.81 -2.26
N PRO A 171 -5.25 17.58 -2.68
CA PRO A 171 -6.60 17.05 -2.67
C PRO A 171 -7.22 17.00 -1.28
N ILE A 172 -8.49 17.42 -1.17
CA ILE A 172 -9.32 17.18 0.01
C ILE A 172 -10.49 16.30 -0.39
N LEU A 173 -10.62 15.16 0.28
CA LEU A 173 -11.69 14.19 0.12
C LEU A 173 -12.59 14.24 1.34
N LEU A 174 -13.91 14.30 1.15
CA LEU A 174 -14.90 14.22 2.22
C LEU A 174 -15.66 12.89 2.12
N VAL A 175 -15.77 12.19 3.24
CA VAL A 175 -16.44 10.88 3.30
C VAL A 175 -17.46 10.85 4.43
N SER A 176 -18.53 10.08 4.24
CA SER A 176 -19.60 9.94 5.23
C SER A 176 -19.23 9.05 6.41
N ASP A 177 -18.30 8.12 6.20
CA ASP A 177 -17.89 7.14 7.21
C ASP A 177 -17.10 7.78 8.35
N ASP A 178 -17.12 7.16 9.52
CA ASP A 178 -16.20 7.51 10.60
C ASP A 178 -14.77 7.02 10.30
N THR A 179 -13.82 7.47 11.11
CA THR A 179 -12.39 7.16 10.96
C THR A 179 -12.09 5.67 10.91
N TYR A 180 -12.74 4.86 11.74
CA TYR A 180 -12.47 3.42 11.80
C TYR A 180 -12.98 2.74 10.53
N SER A 181 -14.23 2.99 10.15
CA SER A 181 -14.81 2.44 8.92
C SER A 181 -14.05 2.88 7.67
N THR A 182 -13.61 4.14 7.60
CA THR A 182 -12.78 4.65 6.51
C THR A 182 -11.47 3.85 6.40
N LEU A 183 -10.76 3.63 7.50
CA LEU A 183 -9.53 2.84 7.51
C LEU A 183 -9.76 1.40 7.08
N SER A 184 -10.84 0.77 7.57
CA SER A 184 -11.15 -0.62 7.21
C SER A 184 -11.44 -0.80 5.71
N LYS A 185 -12.04 0.19 5.05
CA LYS A 185 -12.22 0.16 3.58
C LYS A 185 -10.88 0.29 2.84
N LEU A 186 -9.96 1.09 3.38
CA LEU A 186 -8.64 1.30 2.78
C LEU A 186 -7.64 0.17 3.06
N GLU A 187 -7.89 -0.71 4.02
CA GLU A 187 -6.96 -1.77 4.45
C GLU A 187 -6.53 -2.71 3.31
N PHE A 188 -7.40 -2.93 2.33
CA PHE A 188 -7.14 -3.80 1.17
C PHE A 188 -7.02 -3.03 -0.14
N LEU A 189 -6.92 -1.71 -0.08
CA LEU A 189 -6.78 -0.89 -1.28
C LEU A 189 -5.35 -1.02 -1.82
N GLU A 190 -5.18 -1.89 -2.82
CA GLU A 190 -3.97 -1.97 -3.64
C GLU A 190 -4.15 -1.10 -4.89
N GLY A 191 -3.07 -0.44 -5.32
CA GLY A 191 -3.04 0.33 -6.56
C GLY A 191 -3.32 -0.53 -7.77
N ARG A 192 -4.17 -0.02 -8.68
CA ARG A 192 -4.52 -0.73 -9.91
C ARG A 192 -3.67 -0.20 -11.05
N ILE A 193 -2.86 -1.07 -11.66
CA ILE A 193 -2.22 -0.76 -12.94
C ILE A 193 -3.29 -0.87 -14.03
N ILE A 194 -3.87 0.26 -14.44
CA ILE A 194 -4.77 0.31 -15.59
C ILE A 194 -3.91 0.51 -16.83
N ALA A 195 -3.94 -0.45 -17.77
CA ALA A 195 -3.31 -0.28 -19.06
C ALA A 195 -4.00 0.86 -19.82
N SER A 196 -3.22 1.87 -20.24
CA SER A 196 -3.67 2.94 -21.14
C SER A 196 -3.51 2.55 -22.61
#